data_AF-A0A7C3YAS4-F1
#
_entry.id   AF-A0A7C3YAS4-F1
#
_cell.length_a   1.000
_cell.length_b   1.000
_cell.length_c   1.000
_cell.angle_alpha   90.00
_cell.angle_beta   90.00
_cell.angle_gamma   90.00
#
_symmetry.space_group_name_H-M   'P 1'
#
loop_
_entity.id
_entity.type
_entity.pdbx_description
1 polymer ?
#
loop_
_entity_poly.entity_id
_entity_poly.type
_entity_poly.pdbx_seq_one_letter_code
_entity_poly.pdbx_strand_id
1 'polypeptide(L)'
;MVRKAIYIKTYINIRLVFLQLRREELLSEDLELELIRRKRLLELQRKLKEKEAAKESVEEHEPPQRLLDRVFEGRAWEVWNAAEAQYPKVSAKVKKALIELISQGKVKRISGEQLMYLFKKIGLQVRLPTKIRIIESGEIKTLEEKLKENRL
;
A
#
# COMPACT_ATOMS: atom_id res chain seq x y z
N MET A 1 37.07 61.41 -46.45
CA MET A 1 37.11 60.10 -45.74
C MET A 1 36.44 60.08 -44.36
N VAL A 2 36.45 61.18 -43.58
CA VAL A 2 36.01 61.22 -42.17
C VAL A 2 34.52 60.88 -41.92
N ARG A 3 33.59 61.28 -42.81
CA ARG A 3 32.14 61.05 -42.63
C ARG A 3 31.70 59.57 -42.65
N LYS A 4 32.38 58.71 -43.42
CA LYS A 4 32.09 57.26 -43.45
C LYS A 4 32.49 56.59 -42.13
N ALA A 5 33.63 56.99 -41.55
CA ALA A 5 34.10 56.46 -40.27
C ALA A 5 33.16 56.83 -39.11
N ILE A 6 32.61 58.05 -39.12
CA ILE A 6 31.60 58.47 -38.14
C ILE A 6 30.36 57.58 -38.24
N TYR A 7 29.81 57.38 -39.45
CA TYR A 7 28.61 56.57 -39.65
C TYR A 7 28.79 55.11 -39.20
N ILE A 8 29.94 54.51 -39.50
CA ILE A 8 30.28 53.14 -39.07
C ILE A 8 30.37 53.08 -37.54
N LYS A 9 31.03 54.06 -36.91
CA LYS A 9 31.19 54.10 -35.45
C LYS A 9 29.84 54.29 -34.75
N THR A 10 28.96 55.13 -35.30
CA THR A 10 27.60 55.30 -34.78
C THR A 10 26.78 54.01 -34.91
N TYR A 11 26.85 53.32 -36.05
CA TYR A 11 26.11 52.09 -36.28
C TYR A 11 26.58 50.94 -35.37
N ILE A 12 27.90 50.80 -35.17
CA ILE A 12 28.46 49.83 -34.24
C ILE A 12 27.99 50.11 -32.81
N ASN A 13 28.01 51.36 -32.37
CA ASN A 13 27.64 51.73 -31.00
C ASN A 13 26.14 51.49 -30.73
N ILE A 14 25.27 51.86 -31.67
CA ILE A 14 23.82 51.58 -31.59
C ILE A 14 23.56 50.06 -31.54
N ARG A 15 24.26 49.27 -32.36
CA ARG A 15 24.12 47.80 -32.38
C ARG A 15 24.62 47.17 -31.06
N LEU A 16 25.66 47.72 -30.47
CA LEU A 16 26.20 47.26 -29.19
C LEU A 16 25.23 47.51 -28.04
N VAL A 17 24.62 48.70 -27.99
CA VAL A 17 23.58 49.05 -27.01
C VAL A 17 22.36 48.13 -27.15
N PHE A 18 21.92 47.82 -28.38
CA PHE A 18 20.80 46.92 -28.62
C PHE A 18 21.09 45.46 -28.21
N LEU A 19 22.31 44.98 -28.46
CA LEU A 19 22.76 43.66 -27.98
C LEU A 19 22.80 43.57 -26.45
N GLN A 20 23.16 44.67 -25.79
CA GLN A 20 23.24 44.74 -24.34
C GLN A 20 21.84 44.69 -23.69
N LEU A 21 20.90 45.50 -24.20
CA LEU A 21 19.49 45.51 -23.77
C LEU A 21 18.83 44.12 -23.95
N ARG A 22 19.06 43.49 -25.11
CA ARG A 22 18.53 42.14 -25.39
C ARG A 22 19.11 41.08 -24.44
N ARG A 23 20.33 41.26 -23.97
CA ARG A 23 20.99 40.34 -23.02
C ARG A 23 20.41 40.47 -21.61
N GLU A 24 20.06 41.68 -21.18
CA GLU A 24 19.39 41.91 -19.90
C GLU A 24 17.98 41.32 -19.87
N GLU A 25 17.19 41.49 -20.94
CA GLU A 25 15.87 40.85 -21.07
C GLU A 25 15.95 39.32 -20.94
N LEU A 26 16.88 38.69 -21.66
CA LEU A 26 17.05 37.24 -21.63
C LEU A 26 17.41 36.72 -20.23
N LEU A 27 18.25 37.45 -19.50
CA LEU A 27 18.67 37.09 -18.14
C LEU A 27 17.50 37.22 -17.15
N SER A 28 16.62 38.22 -17.36
CA SER A 28 15.42 38.38 -16.55
C SER A 28 14.40 37.28 -16.79
N GLU A 29 14.17 36.88 -18.05
CA GLU A 29 13.30 35.74 -18.38
C GLU A 29 13.81 34.43 -17.78
N ASP A 30 15.12 34.15 -17.87
CA ASP A 30 15.72 32.95 -17.27
C ASP A 30 15.55 32.92 -15.74
N LEU A 31 15.71 34.07 -15.07
CA LEU A 31 15.53 34.19 -13.63
C LEU A 31 14.06 33.97 -13.20
N GLU A 32 13.12 34.53 -13.95
CA GLU A 32 11.68 34.30 -13.74
C GLU A 32 11.31 32.83 -13.94
N LEU A 33 11.85 32.20 -14.98
CA LEU A 33 11.69 30.77 -15.23
C LEU A 33 12.21 29.90 -14.08
N GLU A 34 13.37 30.23 -13.52
CA GLU A 34 13.93 29.54 -12.37
C GLU A 34 13.05 29.68 -11.11
N LEU A 35 12.50 30.88 -10.87
CA LEU A 35 11.59 31.13 -9.75
C LEU A 35 10.30 30.33 -9.88
N ILE A 36 9.73 30.25 -11.09
CA ILE A 36 8.54 29.43 -11.38
C ILE A 36 8.83 27.95 -11.15
N ARG A 37 9.98 27.45 -11.64
CA ARG A 37 10.41 26.06 -11.43
C ARG A 37 10.55 25.74 -9.94
N ARG A 38 11.22 26.61 -9.16
CA ARG A 38 11.37 26.43 -7.71
C ARG A 38 10.02 26.39 -6.99
N LYS A 39 9.10 27.31 -7.32
CA LYS A 39 7.74 27.31 -6.75
C LYS A 39 6.99 26.01 -7.05
N ARG A 40 7.02 25.54 -8.30
CA ARG A 40 6.39 24.26 -8.70
C ARG A 40 6.99 23.06 -7.98
N LEU A 41 8.32 23.00 -7.81
CA LEU A 41 8.99 21.94 -7.07
C LEU A 41 8.55 21.90 -5.60
N LEU A 42 8.45 23.05 -4.94
CA LEU A 42 7.98 23.13 -3.56
C LEU A 42 6.51 22.73 -3.41
N GLU A 43 5.64 23.11 -4.36
CA GLU A 43 4.25 22.66 -4.40
C GLU A 43 4.14 21.14 -4.55
N LEU A 44 4.94 20.54 -5.44
CA LEU A 44 4.98 19.09 -5.64
C LEU A 44 5.50 18.37 -4.40
N GLN A 45 6.58 18.87 -3.78
CA GLN A 45 7.11 18.33 -2.52
C GLN A 45 6.08 18.41 -1.39
N ARG A 46 5.35 19.52 -1.26
CA ARG A 46 4.25 19.65 -0.28
C ARG A 46 3.14 18.63 -0.54
N LYS A 47 2.67 18.51 -1.79
CA LYS A 47 1.65 17.52 -2.16
C LYS A 47 2.09 16.08 -1.92
N LEU A 48 3.38 15.77 -2.11
CA LEU A 48 3.93 14.45 -1.79
C LEU A 48 3.93 14.22 -0.28
N LYS A 49 4.41 15.17 0.52
CA LYS A 49 4.36 15.09 1.99
C LYS A 49 2.95 15.00 2.54
N GLU A 50 1.99 15.74 1.99
CA GLU A 50 0.58 15.65 2.36
C GLU A 50 -0.02 14.29 2.01
N LYS A 51 0.37 13.70 0.87
CA LYS A 51 -0.04 12.32 0.51
C LYS A 51 0.61 11.27 1.39
N GLU A 52 1.87 11.46 1.80
CA GLU A 52 2.58 10.58 2.73
C GLU A 52 1.96 10.67 4.14
N ALA A 53 1.72 11.89 4.64
CA ALA A 53 1.03 12.11 5.92
C ALA A 53 -0.43 11.61 5.89
N ALA A 54 -1.14 11.75 4.77
CA ALA A 54 -2.47 11.19 4.60
C ALA A 54 -2.44 9.65 4.58
N LYS A 55 -1.43 9.03 3.96
CA LYS A 55 -1.23 7.57 4.03
C LYS A 55 -0.86 7.11 5.43
N GLU A 56 0.04 7.78 6.13
CA GLU A 56 0.39 7.49 7.53
C GLU A 56 -0.83 7.66 8.45
N SER A 57 -1.63 8.72 8.29
CA SER A 57 -2.82 8.94 9.13
C SER A 57 -3.94 7.91 8.89
N VAL A 58 -4.02 7.32 7.70
CA VAL A 58 -4.96 6.23 7.37
C VAL A 58 -4.38 4.86 7.77
N GLU A 59 -3.05 4.69 7.74
CA GLU A 59 -2.36 3.46 8.15
C GLU A 59 -2.20 3.35 9.69
N GLU A 60 -2.17 4.46 10.42
CA GLU A 60 -1.98 4.46 11.89
C GLU A 60 -3.21 4.05 12.70
N HIS A 61 -4.41 4.02 12.11
CA HIS A 61 -5.66 3.81 12.86
C HIS A 61 -6.56 2.72 12.28
N GLU A 62 -6.04 1.83 11.44
CA GLU A 62 -6.79 0.61 11.17
C GLU A 62 -6.52 -0.41 12.28
N PRO A 63 -7.50 -0.74 13.15
CA PRO A 63 -7.26 -1.67 14.23
C PRO A 63 -6.71 -2.98 13.66
N PRO A 64 -5.71 -3.60 14.28
CA PRO A 64 -5.03 -4.78 13.75
C PRO A 64 -5.96 -5.96 13.43
N GLN A 65 -7.19 -5.97 13.96
CA GLN A 65 -8.25 -6.89 13.57
C GLN A 65 -8.75 -6.69 12.13
N ARG A 66 -8.94 -5.44 11.69
CA ARG A 66 -9.40 -5.12 10.34
C ARG A 66 -8.39 -5.52 9.25
N LEU A 67 -7.10 -5.53 9.58
CA LEU A 67 -6.07 -6.04 8.67
C LEU A 67 -6.20 -7.56 8.45
N LEU A 68 -6.53 -8.31 9.50
CA LEU A 68 -6.78 -9.75 9.39
C LEU A 68 -8.08 -10.04 8.65
N ASP A 69 -9.13 -9.23 8.86
CA ASP A 69 -10.41 -9.36 8.15
C ASP A 69 -10.27 -9.29 6.62
N ARG A 70 -9.33 -8.47 6.13
CA ARG A 70 -9.08 -8.33 4.69
C ARG A 70 -8.41 -9.54 4.05
N VAL A 71 -7.73 -10.36 4.87
CA VAL A 71 -6.86 -11.43 4.40
C VAL A 71 -7.45 -12.80 4.69
N PHE A 72 -8.22 -12.94 5.77
CA PHE A 72 -8.85 -14.20 6.16
C PHE A 72 -10.03 -14.53 5.25
N GLU A 73 -9.98 -15.71 4.63
CA GLU A 73 -11.01 -16.20 3.73
C GLU A 73 -11.64 -17.51 4.24
N GLY A 74 -12.93 -17.69 3.95
CA GLY A 74 -13.69 -18.89 4.30
C GLY A 74 -13.68 -19.16 5.81
N ARG A 75 -13.23 -20.35 6.21
CA ARG A 75 -13.21 -20.80 7.61
C ARG A 75 -11.98 -20.34 8.40
N ALA A 76 -11.17 -19.42 7.87
CA ALA A 76 -9.96 -18.94 8.53
C ALA A 76 -10.22 -18.36 9.93
N TRP A 77 -11.31 -17.60 10.10
CA TRP A 77 -11.71 -17.07 11.41
C TRP A 77 -12.05 -18.17 12.43
N GLU A 78 -12.67 -19.27 12.00
CA GLU A 78 -12.93 -20.41 12.90
C GLU A 78 -11.63 -21.03 13.41
N VAL A 79 -10.66 -21.21 12.50
CA VAL A 79 -9.33 -21.75 12.85
C VAL A 79 -8.58 -20.81 13.78
N TRP A 80 -8.60 -19.51 13.47
CA TRP A 80 -7.95 -18.48 14.28
C TRP A 80 -8.52 -18.44 15.70
N ASN A 81 -9.85 -18.38 15.83
CA ASN A 81 -10.52 -18.31 17.13
C ASN A 81 -10.26 -19.59 17.95
N ALA A 82 -10.28 -20.76 17.32
CA ALA A 82 -9.93 -22.01 18.00
C ALA A 82 -8.47 -22.02 18.48
N ALA A 83 -7.55 -21.48 17.68
CA ALA A 83 -6.15 -21.35 18.06
C ALA A 83 -5.94 -20.33 19.18
N GLU A 84 -6.65 -19.20 19.17
CA GLU A 84 -6.60 -18.19 20.23
C GLU A 84 -7.15 -18.73 21.56
N ALA A 85 -8.24 -19.49 21.51
CA ALA A 85 -8.82 -20.14 22.68
C ALA A 85 -7.91 -21.23 23.28
N GLN A 86 -7.30 -22.07 22.43
CA GLN A 86 -6.46 -23.18 22.89
C GLN A 86 -5.04 -22.74 23.27
N TYR A 87 -4.49 -21.75 22.55
CA TYR A 87 -3.07 -21.36 22.66
C TYR A 87 -2.88 -19.84 22.67
N PRO A 88 -3.46 -19.10 23.64
CA PRO A 88 -3.51 -17.64 23.60
C PRO A 88 -2.14 -16.96 23.53
N LYS A 89 -1.14 -17.49 24.25
CA LYS A 89 0.23 -16.93 24.27
C LYS A 89 0.93 -17.02 22.90
N VAL A 90 0.77 -18.15 22.20
CA VAL A 90 1.44 -18.37 20.91
C VAL A 90 0.67 -17.66 19.81
N SER A 91 -0.66 -17.73 19.84
CA SER A 91 -1.56 -17.03 18.91
C SER A 91 -1.33 -15.52 18.92
N ALA A 92 -1.08 -14.91 20.08
CA ALA A 92 -0.71 -13.50 20.17
C ALA A 92 0.60 -13.15 19.43
N LYS A 93 1.61 -14.04 19.46
CA LYS A 93 2.87 -13.85 18.70
C LYS A 93 2.64 -14.03 17.20
N VAL A 94 1.90 -15.06 16.81
CA VAL A 94 1.53 -15.29 15.40
C VAL A 94 0.72 -14.11 14.86
N LYS A 95 -0.15 -13.51 15.67
CA LYS A 95 -0.95 -12.34 15.30
C LYS A 95 -0.06 -11.17 14.90
N LYS A 96 0.94 -10.85 15.73
CA LYS A 96 1.91 -9.78 15.45
C LYS A 96 2.68 -10.04 14.17
N ALA A 97 3.18 -11.27 13.99
CA ALA A 97 3.90 -11.65 12.78
C ALA A 97 3.03 -11.57 11.52
N LEU A 98 1.76 -11.99 11.60
CA LEU A 98 0.81 -11.86 10.48
C LEU A 98 0.55 -10.40 10.13
N ILE A 99 0.30 -9.54 11.13
CA ILE A 99 0.09 -8.11 10.90
C ILE A 99 1.30 -7.50 10.19
N GLU A 100 2.52 -7.80 10.64
CA GLU A 100 3.74 -7.30 10.00
C GLU A 100 3.87 -7.76 8.55
N LEU A 101 3.58 -9.03 8.27
CA LEU A 101 3.62 -9.58 6.90
C LEU A 101 2.53 -8.99 5.98
N ILE A 102 1.36 -8.67 6.54
CA ILE A 102 0.25 -8.04 5.82
C ILE A 102 0.59 -6.58 5.51
N SER A 103 1.15 -5.84 6.48
CA SER A 103 1.64 -4.46 6.27
C SER A 103 2.74 -4.39 5.22
N GLN A 104 3.59 -5.43 5.11
CA GLN A 104 4.60 -5.55 4.05
C GLN A 104 4.01 -5.98 2.68
N GLY A 105 2.71 -6.26 2.58
CA GLY A 105 2.04 -6.69 1.35
C GLY A 105 2.42 -8.08 0.86
N LYS A 106 3.11 -8.88 1.69
CA LYS A 106 3.60 -10.23 1.33
C LYS A 106 2.49 -11.27 1.34
N VAL A 107 1.42 -11.03 2.11
CA VAL A 107 0.30 -11.96 2.24
C VAL A 107 -0.99 -11.24 1.89
N LYS A 108 -1.71 -11.78 0.90
CA LYS A 108 -2.96 -11.19 0.40
C LYS A 108 -4.20 -11.97 0.82
N ARG A 109 -4.10 -13.31 0.91
CA ARG A 109 -5.21 -14.21 1.22
C ARG A 109 -4.71 -15.38 2.05
N ILE A 110 -5.43 -15.71 3.11
CA ILE A 110 -5.17 -16.84 4.00
C ILE A 110 -6.48 -17.62 4.16
N SER A 111 -6.49 -18.85 3.67
CA SER A 111 -7.60 -19.76 3.88
C SER A 111 -7.51 -20.49 5.23
N GLY A 112 -8.62 -21.09 5.69
CA GLY A 112 -8.62 -21.86 6.94
C GLY A 112 -7.68 -23.07 6.91
N GLU A 113 -7.55 -23.72 5.76
CA GLU A 113 -6.65 -24.87 5.56
C GLU A 113 -5.18 -24.43 5.65
N GLN A 114 -4.83 -23.30 5.04
CA GLN A 114 -3.49 -22.72 5.11
C GLN A 114 -3.13 -22.33 6.55
N LEU A 115 -4.06 -21.71 7.26
CA LEU A 115 -3.86 -21.31 8.65
C LEU A 115 -3.70 -22.54 9.56
N MET A 116 -4.47 -23.60 9.32
CA MET A 116 -4.35 -24.87 10.04
C MET A 116 -3.00 -25.54 9.78
N TYR A 117 -2.57 -25.55 8.51
CA TYR A 117 -1.25 -26.07 8.12
C TYR A 117 -0.11 -25.27 8.78
N LEU A 118 -0.23 -23.94 8.82
CA LEU A 118 0.73 -23.07 9.51
C LEU A 118 0.84 -23.48 10.98
N PHE A 119 -0.28 -23.52 11.70
CA PHE A 119 -0.29 -23.91 13.11
C PHE A 119 0.33 -25.29 13.33
N LYS A 120 -0.02 -26.27 12.49
CA LYS A 120 0.59 -27.61 12.54
C LYS A 120 2.11 -27.57 12.34
N LYS A 121 2.60 -26.77 11.38
CA LYS A 121 4.04 -26.62 11.09
C LYS A 121 4.82 -26.02 12.25
N ILE A 122 4.20 -25.12 13.02
CA ILE A 122 4.81 -24.55 14.23
C ILE A 122 4.52 -25.36 15.50
N GLY A 123 3.99 -26.59 15.35
CA GLY A 123 3.79 -27.53 16.46
C GLY A 123 2.49 -27.38 17.24
N LEU A 124 1.56 -26.55 16.78
CA LEU A 124 0.26 -26.35 17.43
C LEU A 124 -0.80 -27.28 16.83
N GLN A 125 -1.32 -28.18 17.65
CA GLN A 125 -2.48 -29.00 17.29
C GLN A 125 -3.76 -28.26 17.65
N VAL A 126 -4.23 -27.41 16.75
CA VAL A 126 -5.51 -26.71 16.87
C VAL A 126 -6.64 -27.68 16.53
N ARG A 127 -7.53 -27.93 17.50
CA ARG A 127 -8.70 -28.80 17.30
C ARG A 127 -9.93 -27.97 16.93
N LEU A 128 -10.64 -28.37 15.87
CA LEU A 128 -11.90 -27.75 15.48
C LEU A 128 -13.09 -28.67 15.77
N PRO A 129 -14.24 -28.13 16.21
CA PRO A 129 -15.47 -28.89 16.25
C PRO A 129 -15.98 -29.09 14.81
N THR A 130 -15.50 -30.13 14.14
CA THR A 130 -15.96 -30.49 12.78
C THR A 130 -17.26 -31.27 12.85
N LYS A 131 -18.33 -30.73 12.25
CA LYS A 131 -19.58 -31.46 12.00
C LYS A 131 -19.61 -31.86 10.53
N ILE A 132 -19.71 -33.17 10.26
CA ILE A 132 -19.79 -33.67 8.89
C ILE A 132 -21.28 -33.80 8.53
N ARG A 133 -21.69 -33.11 7.46
CA ARG A 133 -23.03 -33.17 6.87
C ARG A 133 -22.93 -33.83 5.51
N ILE A 134 -23.80 -34.80 5.25
CA ILE A 134 -23.89 -35.55 4.00
C ILE A 134 -25.18 -35.09 3.31
N ILE A 135 -25.09 -34.77 2.03
CA ILE A 135 -26.26 -34.44 1.20
C ILE A 135 -26.60 -35.70 0.42
N GLU A 136 -27.70 -36.34 0.78
CA GLU A 136 -28.24 -37.51 0.07
C GLU A 136 -29.66 -37.17 -0.39
N SER A 137 -29.92 -37.32 -1.69
CA SER A 137 -31.26 -37.16 -2.28
C SER A 137 -31.97 -35.83 -1.96
N GLY A 138 -31.22 -34.74 -1.78
CA GLY A 138 -31.77 -33.41 -1.48
C GLY A 138 -32.00 -33.15 0.02
N GLU A 139 -31.79 -34.14 0.88
CA GLU A 139 -31.86 -33.98 2.34
C GLU A 139 -30.46 -33.85 2.95
N ILE A 140 -30.33 -32.96 3.94
CA ILE A 140 -29.08 -32.76 4.68
C ILE A 140 -29.12 -33.66 5.90
N LYS A 141 -28.38 -34.77 5.87
CA LYS A 141 -28.23 -35.69 7.00
C LYS A 141 -26.90 -35.48 7.70
N THR A 142 -26.87 -35.67 9.01
CA THR A 142 -25.59 -35.73 9.75
C THR A 142 -24.93 -37.10 9.57
N LEU A 143 -23.61 -37.16 9.72
CA LEU A 143 -22.89 -38.44 9.62
C LEU A 143 -23.37 -39.46 10.69
N GLU A 144 -23.82 -38.97 11.84
CA GLU A 144 -24.40 -39.77 12.92
C GLU A 144 -25.74 -40.41 12.52
N GLU A 145 -26.63 -39.65 11.87
CA GLU A 145 -27.88 -40.15 11.31
C GLU A 145 -27.62 -41.26 10.28
N LYS A 146 -26.68 -41.01 9.35
CA LYS A 146 -26.32 -41.96 8.30
C LYS A 146 -25.71 -43.25 8.84
N LEU A 147 -24.93 -43.17 9.91
CA LEU A 147 -24.32 -44.35 10.55
C LEU A 147 -25.35 -45.19 11.32
N LYS A 148 -26.43 -44.56 11.84
CA LYS A 148 -27.54 -45.27 12.47
C LYS A 148 -28.45 -45.95 11.45
N GLU A 149 -28.73 -45.29 10.32
CA GLU A 149 -29.52 -45.89 9.23
C GLU A 149 -28.87 -47.14 8.65
N ASN A 150 -27.55 -47.15 8.51
CA ASN A 150 -26.81 -48.29 7.92
C ASN A 150 -26.55 -49.44 8.92
N ARG A 151 -27.03 -49.33 10.16
CA ARG A 151 -26.92 -50.35 11.22
C ARG A 151 -28.22 -51.12 11.46
N LEU A 152 -29.30 -50.73 10.77
CA LEU A 152 -30.58 -51.43 10.67
C LEU A 152 -30.60 -52.28 9.39
#